data_AF-A0AAW0LP57-F1
#
_entry.id   AF-A0AAW0LP57-F1
#
_cell.length_a   1.000
_cell.length_b   1.000
_cell.length_c   1.000
_cell.angle_alpha   90.00
_cell.angle_beta   90.00
_cell.angle_gamma   90.00
#
_symmetry.space_group_name_H-M   'P 1'
#
loop_
_entity.id
_entity.type
_entity.pdbx_description
1 polymer ?
#
loop_
_entity_poly.entity_id
_entity_poly.type
_entity_poly.pdbx_seq_one_letter_code
_entity_poly.pdbx_strand_id
1 'polypeptide(L)'
;MKDVKSQMLYSSYLRQDVKSQMLYSSYLRQEKPETIERYRRHTKDAQTNNKSIEQNMQHLKHEAATMMKKIEHLEVSKRRLLGEGLGTCSLEELQQIEEQLERSVSSIRARKAQVFKEQIEQLKEKCGIQPQQGSNEPREIIPYEESSPSSDVETELFIGPPEGRTKRSRLQN
;
A
#
# COMPACT_ATOMS: atom_id res chain seq x y z
N MET A 1 77.09 69.54 7.67
CA MET A 1 77.40 68.30 6.93
C MET A 1 76.57 67.18 7.53
N LYS A 2 75.70 66.50 6.77
CA LYS A 2 74.96 65.35 7.30
C LYS A 2 75.96 64.19 7.49
N ASP A 3 75.94 63.51 8.64
CA ASP A 3 76.82 62.39 8.94
C ASP A 3 76.52 61.18 8.02
N VAL A 4 77.56 60.53 7.50
CA VAL A 4 77.45 59.45 6.52
C VAL A 4 76.66 58.25 7.09
N LYS A 5 76.75 57.98 8.40
CA LYS A 5 75.98 56.91 9.04
C LYS A 5 74.49 57.24 9.07
N SER A 6 74.13 58.49 9.35
CA SER A 6 72.73 58.96 9.30
C SER A 6 72.14 58.82 7.89
N GLN A 7 72.91 59.16 6.85
CA GLN A 7 72.47 59.00 5.46
C GLN A 7 72.35 57.53 5.04
N MET A 8 73.26 56.67 5.52
CA MET A 8 73.21 55.22 5.29
C MET A 8 72.01 54.56 5.98
N LEU A 9 71.71 54.96 7.22
CA LEU A 9 70.54 54.49 7.97
C LEU A 9 69.23 54.86 7.26
N TYR A 10 69.11 56.11 6.81
CA TYR A 10 67.93 56.57 6.06
C TYR A 10 67.76 55.84 4.72
N SER A 11 68.86 55.63 3.99
CA SER A 11 68.84 54.88 2.74
C SER A 11 68.48 53.39 2.94
N SER A 12 68.95 52.79 4.03
CA SER A 12 68.56 51.43 4.42
C SER A 12 67.08 51.34 4.75
N TYR A 13 66.56 52.31 5.51
CA TYR A 13 65.14 52.40 5.86
C TYR A 13 64.26 52.52 4.62
N LEU A 14 64.56 53.45 3.70
CA LEU A 14 63.82 53.60 2.44
C LEU A 14 63.85 52.32 1.59
N ARG A 15 65.01 51.65 1.49
CA ARG A 15 65.11 50.38 0.77
C ARG A 15 64.26 49.28 1.41
N GLN A 16 64.19 49.25 2.75
CA GLN A 16 63.42 48.25 3.47
C GLN A 16 61.91 48.51 3.38
N ASP A 17 61.49 49.77 3.41
CA ASP A 17 60.10 50.18 3.24
C ASP A 17 59.57 49.80 1.84
N VAL A 18 60.34 50.12 0.79
CA VAL A 18 60.01 49.72 -0.60
C VAL A 18 59.93 48.19 -0.74
N LYS A 19 60.83 47.44 -0.08
CA LYS A 19 60.77 45.96 -0.05
C LYS A 19 59.51 45.46 0.66
N SER A 20 59.15 46.04 1.80
CA SER A 20 57.94 45.70 2.57
C SER A 20 56.67 45.93 1.74
N GLN A 21 56.58 47.08 1.08
CA GLN A 21 55.43 47.42 0.26
C GLN A 21 55.31 46.54 -1.00
N MET A 22 56.44 46.16 -1.61
CA MET A 22 56.47 45.21 -2.72
C MET A 22 55.99 43.81 -2.30
N LEU A 23 56.44 43.31 -1.14
CA LEU A 23 56.01 42.03 -0.59
C LEU A 23 54.51 42.01 -0.25
N TYR A 24 53.99 43.10 0.34
CA TYR A 24 52.56 43.20 0.63
C TYR A 24 51.70 43.26 -0.65
N SER A 25 52.17 44.01 -1.66
CA SER A 25 51.50 44.08 -2.98
C SER A 25 51.51 42.73 -3.70
N SER A 26 52.62 41.97 -3.65
CA SER A 26 52.69 40.63 -4.23
C SER A 26 51.78 39.64 -3.50
N TYR A 27 51.75 39.70 -2.16
CA TYR A 27 50.86 38.88 -1.33
C TYR A 27 49.39 39.17 -1.65
N LEU A 28 48.98 40.44 -1.65
CA LEU A 28 47.61 40.84 -2.00
C LEU A 28 47.23 40.46 -3.44
N ARG A 29 48.20 40.47 -4.37
CA ARG A 29 47.97 40.08 -5.76
C ARG A 29 47.72 38.58 -5.91
N GLN A 30 48.33 37.73 -5.09
CA GLN A 30 48.21 36.27 -5.17
C GLN A 30 47.07 35.72 -4.30
N GLU A 31 47.05 36.04 -3.01
CA GLU A 31 46.17 35.38 -2.02
C GLU A 31 44.74 35.91 -2.00
N LYS A 32 44.56 37.20 -2.27
CA LYS A 32 43.23 37.83 -2.19
C LYS A 32 42.25 37.32 -3.24
N PRO A 33 42.60 37.23 -4.55
CA PRO A 33 41.69 36.67 -5.54
C PRO A 33 41.37 35.20 -5.29
N GLU A 34 42.34 34.38 -4.86
CA GLU A 34 42.11 32.98 -4.53
C GLU A 34 41.15 32.80 -3.35
N THR A 35 41.31 33.61 -2.30
CA THR A 35 40.42 33.57 -1.15
C THR A 35 39.01 34.01 -1.51
N ILE A 36 38.85 35.10 -2.28
CA ILE A 36 37.53 35.56 -2.75
C ILE A 36 36.87 34.51 -3.66
N GLU A 37 37.63 33.88 -4.55
CA GLU A 37 37.11 32.85 -5.45
C GLU A 37 36.69 31.59 -4.70
N ARG A 38 37.43 31.16 -3.68
CA ARG A 38 37.02 30.05 -2.78
C ARG A 38 35.67 30.33 -2.12
N TYR A 39 35.47 31.53 -1.57
CA TYR A 39 34.17 31.90 -0.98
C TYR A 39 33.06 31.92 -2.03
N ARG A 40 33.33 32.48 -3.23
CA ARG A 40 32.35 32.51 -4.33
C ARG A 40 31.91 31.12 -4.77
N ARG A 41 32.85 30.17 -4.89
CA ARG A 41 32.54 28.77 -5.23
C ARG A 41 31.67 28.14 -4.15
N HIS A 42 32.06 28.26 -2.89
CA HIS A 42 31.30 27.70 -1.78
C HIS A 42 29.87 28.25 -1.68
N THR A 43 29.67 29.55 -1.95
CA THR A 43 28.32 30.14 -1.97
C THR A 43 27.49 29.60 -3.14
N LYS A 44 28.08 29.47 -4.33
CA LYS A 44 27.41 28.89 -5.50
C LYS A 44 27.04 27.43 -5.27
N ASP A 45 27.94 26.63 -4.72
CA ASP A 45 27.72 25.21 -4.43
C ASP A 45 26.63 25.01 -3.36
N ALA A 46 26.59 25.88 -2.34
CA ALA A 46 25.50 25.87 -1.36
C ALA A 46 24.15 26.23 -2.00
N GLN A 47 24.14 27.21 -2.91
CA GLN A 47 22.92 27.62 -3.62
C GLN A 47 22.40 26.53 -4.57
N THR A 48 23.28 25.85 -5.30
CA THR A 48 22.89 24.72 -6.18
C THR A 48 22.37 23.55 -5.36
N ASN A 49 23.00 23.23 -4.23
CA ASN A 49 22.54 22.18 -3.33
C ASN A 49 21.16 22.49 -2.73
N ASN A 50 20.95 23.72 -2.25
CA ASN A 50 19.64 24.16 -1.75
C ASN A 50 18.55 24.07 -2.83
N LYS A 51 18.86 24.45 -4.07
CA LYS A 51 17.92 24.32 -5.19
C LYS A 51 17.58 22.86 -5.50
N SER A 52 18.56 21.96 -5.44
CA SER A 52 18.36 20.52 -5.62
C SER A 52 17.46 19.93 -4.52
N ILE A 53 17.71 20.29 -3.26
CA ILE A 53 16.89 19.88 -2.11
C ILE A 53 15.45 20.37 -2.26
N GLU A 54 15.28 21.63 -2.66
CA GLU A 54 13.95 22.21 -2.89
C GLU A 54 13.21 21.49 -4.01
N GLN A 55 13.86 21.22 -5.15
CA GLN A 55 13.28 20.46 -6.25
C GLN A 55 12.87 19.05 -5.83
N ASN A 56 13.72 18.36 -5.07
CA ASN A 56 13.40 17.04 -4.53
C ASN A 56 12.19 17.09 -3.59
N MET A 57 12.13 18.08 -2.69
CA MET A 57 10.99 18.27 -1.81
C MET A 57 9.69 18.55 -2.57
N GLN A 58 9.74 19.36 -3.64
CA GLN A 58 8.57 19.59 -4.50
C GLN A 58 8.13 18.32 -5.23
N HIS A 59 9.09 17.51 -5.71
CA HIS A 59 8.81 16.21 -6.31
C HIS A 59 8.10 15.27 -5.33
N LEU A 60 8.64 15.12 -4.11
CA LEU A 60 8.03 14.29 -3.06
C LEU A 60 6.63 14.76 -2.68
N LYS A 61 6.40 16.08 -2.60
CA LYS A 61 5.06 16.65 -2.37
C LYS A 61 4.08 16.27 -3.50
N HIS A 62 4.53 16.36 -4.75
CA HIS A 62 3.72 15.98 -5.90
C HIS A 62 3.40 14.48 -5.91
N GLU A 63 4.39 13.64 -5.60
CA GLU A 63 4.23 12.19 -5.50
C GLU A 63 3.24 11.83 -4.38
N ALA A 64 3.37 12.44 -3.21
CA ALA A 64 2.44 12.26 -2.10
C ALA A 64 1.00 12.66 -2.47
N ALA A 65 0.83 13.81 -3.14
CA ALA A 65 -0.49 14.24 -3.62
C ALA A 65 -1.08 13.26 -4.65
N THR A 66 -0.24 12.69 -5.51
CA THR A 66 -0.65 11.69 -6.51
C THR A 66 -1.10 10.40 -5.84
N MET A 67 -0.34 9.91 -4.85
CA MET A 67 -0.72 8.75 -4.05
C MET A 67 -2.04 8.97 -3.30
N MET A 68 -2.22 10.15 -2.70
CA MET A 68 -3.45 10.51 -1.99
C MET A 68 -4.67 10.45 -2.91
N LYS A 69 -4.59 11.02 -4.12
CA LYS A 69 -5.66 10.92 -5.12
C LYS A 69 -5.95 9.48 -5.52
N LYS A 70 -4.93 8.63 -5.63
CA LYS A 70 -5.10 7.20 -5.95
C LYS A 70 -5.83 6.47 -4.82
N ILE A 71 -5.50 6.77 -3.56
CA ILE A 71 -6.19 6.21 -2.39
C ILE A 71 -7.66 6.61 -2.42
N GLU A 72 -7.95 7.90 -2.57
CA GLU A 72 -9.32 8.42 -2.64
C GLU A 72 -10.13 7.72 -3.75
N HIS A 73 -9.54 7.58 -4.94
CA HIS A 73 -10.18 6.88 -6.05
C HIS A 73 -10.48 5.41 -5.73
N LEU A 74 -9.54 4.70 -5.10
CA LEU A 74 -9.73 3.31 -4.69
C LEU A 74 -10.81 3.18 -3.60
N GLU A 75 -10.88 4.12 -2.66
CA GLU A 75 -11.91 4.14 -1.62
C GLU A 75 -13.30 4.41 -2.20
N VAL A 76 -13.42 5.34 -3.15
CA VAL A 76 -14.66 5.57 -3.90
C VAL A 76 -15.07 4.32 -4.67
N SER A 77 -14.15 3.70 -5.40
CA SER A 77 -14.41 2.45 -6.14
C SER A 77 -14.89 1.33 -5.20
N LYS A 78 -14.23 1.15 -4.05
CA LYS A 78 -14.63 0.18 -3.03
C LYS A 78 -16.05 0.45 -2.53
N ARG A 79 -16.38 1.69 -2.17
CA ARG A 79 -17.74 2.06 -1.70
C ARG A 79 -18.80 1.77 -2.75
N ARG A 80 -18.53 2.12 -4.02
CA ARG A 80 -19.43 1.83 -5.15
C ARG A 80 -19.66 0.32 -5.32
N LEU A 81 -18.61 -0.51 -5.24
CA LEU A 81 -18.74 -1.97 -5.29
C LEU A 81 -19.53 -2.55 -4.10
N LEU A 82 -19.57 -1.83 -2.97
CA LEU A 82 -20.40 -2.17 -1.80
C LEU A 82 -21.84 -1.63 -1.90
N GLY A 83 -22.19 -0.97 -3.00
CA GLY A 83 -23.52 -0.40 -3.22
C GLY A 83 -23.73 0.99 -2.62
N GLU A 84 -22.68 1.64 -2.14
CA GLU A 84 -22.75 2.97 -1.51
C GLU A 84 -22.52 4.09 -2.53
N GLY A 85 -23.23 5.22 -2.38
CA GLY A 85 -22.99 6.42 -3.18
C GLY A 85 -23.30 6.29 -4.68
N LEU A 86 -24.12 5.31 -5.06
CA LEU A 86 -24.45 5.04 -6.47
C LEU A 86 -25.27 6.14 -7.15
N GLY A 87 -25.96 7.00 -6.38
CA GLY A 87 -26.78 8.08 -6.93
C GLY A 87 -26.01 9.15 -7.72
N THR A 88 -24.68 9.19 -7.62
CA THR A 88 -23.81 10.08 -8.41
C THR A 88 -23.12 9.37 -9.57
N CYS A 89 -23.37 8.07 -9.77
CA CYS A 89 -22.79 7.31 -10.87
C CYS A 89 -23.60 7.52 -12.15
N SER A 90 -22.91 7.59 -13.28
CA SER A 90 -23.53 7.51 -14.61
C SER A 90 -24.03 6.10 -14.91
N LEU A 91 -24.90 5.98 -15.91
CA LEU A 91 -25.41 4.67 -16.37
C LEU A 91 -24.29 3.71 -16.77
N GLU A 92 -23.27 4.22 -17.48
CA GLU A 92 -22.14 3.42 -17.93
C GLU A 92 -21.28 2.93 -16.76
N GLU A 93 -21.02 3.78 -15.76
CA GLU A 93 -20.32 3.37 -14.54
C GLU A 93 -21.10 2.30 -13.77
N LEU A 94 -22.43 2.43 -13.68
CA LEU A 94 -23.27 1.42 -13.02
C LEU A 94 -23.23 0.08 -13.73
N GLN A 95 -23.30 0.08 -15.07
CA GLN A 95 -23.19 -1.14 -15.86
C GLN A 95 -21.82 -1.83 -15.67
N GLN A 96 -20.73 -1.06 -15.65
CA GLN A 96 -19.40 -1.62 -15.38
C GLN A 96 -19.30 -2.26 -14.00
N ILE A 97 -19.90 -1.63 -12.98
CA ILE A 97 -19.97 -2.17 -11.61
C ILE A 97 -20.74 -3.50 -11.60
N GLU A 98 -21.90 -3.55 -12.25
CA GLU A 98 -22.73 -4.75 -12.36
C GLU A 98 -21.96 -5.90 -13.03
N GLU A 99 -21.38 -5.66 -14.21
CA GLU A 99 -20.59 -6.66 -14.94
C GLU A 99 -19.38 -7.15 -14.14
N GLN A 100 -18.73 -6.28 -13.37
CA GLN A 100 -17.62 -6.66 -12.49
C GLN A 100 -18.10 -7.55 -11.33
N LEU A 101 -19.23 -7.22 -10.70
CA LEU A 101 -19.80 -8.01 -9.63
C LEU A 101 -20.28 -9.38 -10.11
N GLU A 102 -20.97 -9.44 -11.25
CA GLU A 102 -21.46 -10.68 -11.85
C GLU A 102 -20.30 -11.65 -12.15
N ARG A 103 -19.24 -11.15 -12.80
CA ARG A 103 -18.02 -11.94 -13.08
C ARG A 103 -17.36 -12.45 -11.80
N SER A 104 -17.24 -11.59 -10.79
CA SER A 104 -16.64 -11.94 -9.50
C SER A 104 -17.44 -13.03 -8.77
N VAL A 105 -18.76 -12.86 -8.68
CA VAL A 105 -19.66 -13.83 -8.04
C VAL A 105 -19.61 -15.18 -8.77
N SER A 106 -19.62 -15.17 -10.10
CA SER A 106 -19.52 -16.37 -10.92
C SER A 106 -18.20 -17.12 -10.66
N SER A 107 -17.08 -16.40 -10.64
CA SER A 107 -15.76 -16.96 -10.31
C SER A 107 -15.69 -17.55 -8.90
N ILE A 108 -16.24 -16.85 -7.90
CA ILE A 108 -16.31 -17.34 -6.51
C ILE A 108 -17.14 -18.61 -6.42
N ARG A 109 -18.31 -18.66 -7.06
CA ARG A 109 -19.18 -19.85 -7.06
C ARG A 109 -18.49 -21.04 -7.72
N ALA A 110 -17.86 -20.84 -8.89
CA ALA A 110 -17.12 -21.88 -9.58
C ALA A 110 -15.99 -22.46 -8.71
N ARG A 111 -15.20 -21.58 -8.07
CA ARG A 111 -14.14 -22.01 -7.15
C ARG A 111 -14.69 -22.76 -5.94
N LYS A 112 -15.77 -22.28 -5.31
CA LYS A 112 -16.41 -22.98 -4.19
C LYS A 112 -16.90 -24.36 -4.59
N ALA A 113 -17.54 -24.48 -5.76
CA ALA A 113 -18.01 -25.75 -6.28
C ALA A 113 -16.86 -26.73 -6.53
N GLN A 114 -15.75 -26.25 -7.09
CA GLN A 114 -14.54 -27.05 -7.28
C GLN A 114 -13.98 -27.55 -5.94
N VAL A 115 -13.79 -26.66 -4.97
CA VAL A 115 -13.27 -27.03 -3.65
C VAL A 115 -14.17 -28.05 -2.95
N PHE A 116 -15.51 -27.87 -3.00
CA PHE A 116 -16.43 -28.84 -2.41
C PHE A 116 -16.39 -30.19 -3.14
N LYS A 117 -16.27 -30.19 -4.47
CA LYS A 117 -16.12 -31.43 -5.25
C LYS A 117 -14.87 -32.20 -4.80
N GLU A 118 -13.73 -31.52 -4.68
CA GLU A 118 -12.48 -32.10 -4.20
C GLU A 118 -12.61 -32.65 -2.77
N GLN A 119 -13.27 -31.93 -1.88
CA GLN A 119 -13.51 -32.39 -0.50
C GLN A 119 -14.43 -33.62 -0.45
N ILE A 120 -15.49 -33.65 -1.26
CA ILE A 120 -16.39 -34.80 -1.35
C ILE A 120 -15.64 -36.03 -1.86
N GLU A 121 -14.79 -35.86 -2.88
CA GLU A 121 -13.99 -36.96 -3.44
C GLU A 121 -13.02 -37.54 -2.41
N GLN A 122 -12.30 -36.68 -1.68
CA GLN A 122 -11.42 -37.11 -0.58
C GLN A 122 -12.15 -37.87 0.53
N LEU A 123 -13.37 -37.44 0.87
CA LEU A 123 -14.19 -38.13 1.88
C LEU A 123 -14.69 -39.48 1.37
N LYS A 124 -15.12 -39.56 0.10
CA LYS A 124 -15.53 -40.81 -0.53
C LYS A 124 -14.40 -41.84 -0.54
N GLU A 125 -13.18 -41.41 -0.87
CA GLU A 125 -11.99 -42.26 -0.81
C GLU A 125 -11.73 -42.76 0.61
N LYS A 126 -11.76 -41.88 1.62
CA LYS A 126 -11.56 -42.25 3.03
C LYS A 126 -12.63 -43.20 3.57
N CYS A 127 -13.89 -43.04 3.17
CA CYS A 127 -14.99 -43.87 3.63
C CYS A 127 -15.21 -45.12 2.75
N GLY A 128 -14.42 -45.32 1.69
CA GLY A 128 -14.60 -46.43 0.74
C GLY A 128 -15.94 -46.40 -0.02
N ILE A 129 -16.61 -45.24 -0.08
CA ILE A 129 -17.91 -45.09 -0.73
C ILE A 129 -17.67 -44.91 -2.23
N GLN A 130 -17.83 -45.99 -3.00
CA GLN A 130 -17.89 -45.90 -4.45
C GLN A 130 -19.17 -45.17 -4.88
N PRO A 131 -19.17 -44.44 -6.01
CA PRO A 131 -20.40 -43.91 -6.57
C PRO A 131 -21.36 -45.08 -6.81
N GLN A 132 -22.51 -45.09 -6.14
CA GLN A 132 -23.63 -45.89 -6.63
C GLN A 132 -23.93 -45.36 -8.03
N GLN A 133 -23.58 -46.14 -9.05
CA GLN A 133 -24.17 -45.99 -10.36
C GLN A 133 -25.66 -46.18 -10.15
N GLY A 134 -26.42 -45.08 -10.18
CA GLY A 134 -27.86 -45.16 -10.26
C GLY A 134 -28.16 -45.93 -11.54
N SER A 135 -28.56 -47.19 -11.41
CA SER A 135 -29.37 -47.82 -12.42
C SER A 135 -30.62 -46.96 -12.56
N ASN A 136 -30.74 -46.30 -13.71
CA ASN A 136 -31.99 -45.71 -14.15
C ASN A 136 -32.96 -46.86 -14.43
N GLU A 137 -33.48 -47.51 -13.39
CA GLU A 137 -34.72 -48.27 -13.53
C GLU A 137 -35.88 -47.32 -13.22
N PRO A 138 -36.85 -47.17 -14.13
CA PRO A 138 -38.11 -46.57 -13.76
C PRO A 138 -38.73 -47.46 -12.68
N ARG A 139 -38.85 -46.93 -11.46
CA ARG A 139 -39.63 -47.60 -10.42
C ARG A 139 -41.09 -47.65 -10.91
N GLU A 140 -41.53 -48.83 -11.33
CA GLU A 140 -42.96 -49.09 -11.47
C GLU A 140 -43.63 -48.88 -10.11
N ILE A 141 -44.71 -48.09 -10.11
CA ILE A 141 -45.54 -47.87 -8.94
C ILE A 141 -46.30 -49.18 -8.69
N ILE A 142 -45.80 -50.01 -7.79
CA ILE A 142 -46.54 -51.17 -7.28
C ILE A 142 -47.60 -50.63 -6.29
N PRO A 143 -48.90 -50.92 -6.50
CA PRO A 143 -49.93 -50.57 -5.53
C PRO A 143 -49.64 -51.25 -4.19
N TYR A 144 -49.56 -50.44 -3.13
CA TYR A 144 -49.32 -50.91 -1.77
C TYR A 144 -50.57 -51.66 -1.28
N GLU A 145 -50.48 -52.97 -1.12
CA GLU A 145 -51.43 -53.71 -0.29
C GLU A 145 -51.03 -53.60 1.18
N GLU A 146 -51.97 -53.13 1.99
CA GLU A 146 -51.91 -52.95 3.43
C GLU A 146 -51.65 -54.30 4.15
N SER A 147 -50.49 -54.45 4.77
CA SER A 147 -50.28 -55.46 5.81
C SER A 147 -48.99 -55.21 6.60
N SER A 148 -49.06 -54.32 7.60
CA SER A 148 -48.33 -54.42 8.87
C SER A 148 -48.84 -53.34 9.84
N PRO A 149 -49.02 -53.64 11.13
CA PRO A 149 -49.61 -52.71 12.08
C PRO A 149 -48.63 -51.57 12.38
N SER A 150 -49.05 -50.34 12.10
CA SER A 150 -48.29 -49.13 12.42
C SER A 150 -48.23 -48.94 13.93
N SER A 151 -47.05 -49.10 14.52
CA SER A 151 -46.80 -48.61 15.88
C SER A 151 -46.56 -47.11 15.81
N ASP A 152 -47.42 -46.33 16.47
CA ASP A 152 -47.26 -44.87 16.58
C ASP A 152 -45.96 -44.55 17.33
N VAL A 153 -45.01 -43.92 16.64
CA VAL A 153 -43.81 -43.35 17.24
C VAL A 153 -43.96 -41.84 17.20
N GLU A 154 -44.27 -41.24 18.34
CA GLU A 154 -44.36 -39.80 18.51
C GLU A 154 -42.96 -39.19 18.31
N THR A 155 -42.76 -38.54 17.17
CA THR A 155 -41.51 -37.82 16.87
C THR A 155 -41.77 -36.33 17.08
N GLU A 156 -41.13 -35.74 18.09
CA GLU A 156 -41.13 -34.28 18.26
C GLU A 156 -40.32 -33.64 17.13
N LEU A 157 -41.01 -33.33 16.02
CA LEU A 157 -40.42 -32.64 14.87
C LEU A 157 -40.46 -31.13 15.11
N PHE A 158 -39.31 -30.56 15.49
CA PHE A 158 -39.15 -29.10 15.56
C PHE A 158 -38.69 -28.54 14.22
N ILE A 159 -39.61 -27.97 13.45
CA ILE A 159 -39.30 -27.25 12.21
C ILE A 159 -38.95 -25.80 12.58
N GLY A 160 -37.72 -25.58 13.05
CA GLY A 160 -37.22 -24.24 13.38
C GLY A 160 -35.69 -24.21 13.50
N PRO A 161 -35.06 -23.02 13.37
CA PRO A 161 -33.63 -22.86 13.60
C PRO A 161 -33.26 -23.35 15.02
N PRO A 162 -32.15 -24.09 15.20
CA PRO A 162 -31.83 -24.72 16.48
C PRO A 162 -31.62 -23.67 17.59
N GLU A 163 -32.29 -23.86 18.73
CA GLU A 163 -32.10 -23.01 19.91
C GLU A 163 -30.70 -23.22 20.50
N GLY A 164 -29.95 -22.13 20.64
CA GLY A 164 -28.63 -22.13 21.28
C GLY A 164 -28.76 -22.57 22.73
N ARG A 165 -28.02 -23.62 23.12
CA ARG A 165 -28.01 -24.17 24.49
C ARG A 165 -27.52 -23.14 25.51
N THR A 166 -28.42 -22.39 26.15
CA THR A 166 -28.12 -21.71 27.42
C THR A 166 -28.29 -22.73 28.55
N LYS A 167 -27.20 -23.05 29.27
CA LYS A 167 -27.23 -23.94 30.44
C LYS A 167 -28.21 -23.37 31.48
N ARG A 168 -29.36 -24.03 31.66
CA ARG A 168 -30.23 -23.82 32.84
C ARG A 168 -29.49 -24.31 34.07
N SER A 169 -28.97 -23.39 34.88
CA SER A 169 -28.62 -23.68 36.28
C SER A 169 -29.90 -24.01 37.02
N ARG A 170 -30.04 -25.27 37.46
CA ARG A 170 -31.08 -25.65 38.44
C ARG A 170 -30.77 -24.92 39.74
N LEU A 171 -31.61 -23.99 40.13
CA LEU A 171 -31.72 -23.57 41.53
C LEU A 171 -32.42 -24.72 42.28
N GLN A 172 -31.72 -25.31 43.24
CA GLN A 172 -32.32 -26.16 44.26
C GLN A 172 -32.88 -25.23 45.35
N ASN A 173 -34.15 -25.40 45.68
CA ASN A 173 -34.72 -25.04 46.99
C ASN A 173 -34.86 -26.32 47.80
#